data_AF-A0A9E3B7T6-F1
#
_entry.id   AF-A0A9E3B7T6-F1
#
_cell.length_a   1.000
_cell.length_b   1.000
_cell.length_c   1.000
_cell.angle_alpha   90.00
_cell.angle_beta   90.00
_cell.angle_gamma   90.00
#
_symmetry.space_group_name_H-M   'P 1'
#
loop_
_entity.id
_entity.type
_entity.pdbx_description
1 polymer ?
#
loop_
_entity_poly.entity_id
_entity_poly.type
_entity_poly.pdbx_seq_one_letter_code
_entity_poly.pdbx_strand_id
1 'polypeptide(L)'
;MLTKPRSASRASNTSIYAPNRRRGLSPLMIIGISVPVLLVLIGAGVIIVLPRLGTRAAAAVPNPNCTIIVPANPLSAQGLATPYQLFAPDAAANGPCNEANANQGAFVQADIYDPATGQISTYSPLVIDQGTQPAVVPTAPTLPAGAVVGLWFGFNGTNLTQQGANANTLARARCVNGLPGSIFGQFSYCNARNFFAAVNKGIAAGKVQVPALGTAVDGMPCPSTRDFSVVDQDQSDNVQTQYLANANGQTAQLTGANQGQLANATTLGNPSDNALVSKFI
;
A
#
# COMPACT_ATOMS: atom_id res chain seq x y z
N MET A 1 -34.38 -45.65 0.99
CA MET A 1 -35.84 -45.40 0.83
C MET A 1 -36.05 -43.89 0.98
N LEU A 2 -36.82 -43.15 0.19
CA LEU A 2 -37.70 -43.44 -0.94
C LEU A 2 -37.33 -42.51 -2.13
N THR A 3 -36.94 -43.05 -3.29
CA THR A 3 -37.72 -43.17 -4.55
C THR A 3 -38.09 -41.86 -5.29
N LYS A 4 -37.73 -41.89 -6.59
CA LYS A 4 -37.91 -40.91 -7.68
C LYS A 4 -39.40 -40.77 -8.10
N PRO A 5 -39.77 -39.78 -8.94
CA PRO A 5 -39.76 -40.07 -10.39
C PRO A 5 -39.25 -38.93 -11.31
N ARG A 6 -39.01 -39.27 -12.59
CA ARG A 6 -38.80 -38.34 -13.71
C ARG A 6 -40.06 -38.31 -14.59
N SER A 7 -40.35 -37.18 -15.23
CA SER A 7 -41.11 -37.07 -16.49
C SER A 7 -41.08 -35.62 -16.99
N ALA A 8 -41.30 -35.29 -18.27
CA ALA A 8 -41.09 -36.02 -19.52
C ALA A 8 -41.14 -35.01 -20.68
N SER A 9 -40.60 -35.34 -21.86
CA SER A 9 -40.72 -34.50 -23.06
C SER A 9 -42.16 -34.50 -23.61
N ARG A 10 -42.58 -33.40 -24.25
CA ARG A 10 -43.74 -33.38 -25.16
C ARG A 10 -43.42 -32.54 -26.40
N ALA A 11 -43.62 -33.16 -27.56
CA ALA A 11 -43.54 -32.55 -28.89
C ALA A 11 -44.77 -32.98 -29.72
N SER A 12 -44.84 -32.59 -31.01
CA SER A 12 -46.00 -32.76 -31.93
C SER A 12 -47.15 -31.78 -31.66
N ASN A 13 -47.86 -31.19 -32.63
CA ASN A 13 -47.83 -31.17 -34.11
C ASN A 13 -48.27 -29.74 -34.58
N THR A 14 -48.44 -29.30 -35.85
CA THR A 14 -48.61 -29.88 -37.21
C THR A 14 -48.21 -28.76 -38.22
N SER A 15 -48.16 -28.85 -39.57
CA SER A 15 -48.56 -29.90 -40.53
C SER A 15 -47.74 -29.85 -41.86
N ILE A 16 -48.10 -30.78 -42.75
CA ILE A 16 -47.74 -31.03 -44.14
C ILE A 16 -48.11 -29.88 -45.11
N TYR A 17 -47.20 -29.51 -46.03
CA TYR A 17 -47.46 -29.54 -47.49
C TYR A 17 -46.16 -29.46 -48.31
N ALA A 18 -46.06 -30.27 -49.37
CA ALA A 18 -45.02 -30.20 -50.40
C ALA A 18 -45.71 -30.21 -51.78
N PRO A 19 -45.05 -29.68 -52.83
CA PRO A 19 -44.49 -30.65 -53.79
C PRO A 19 -43.12 -30.25 -54.38
N ASN A 20 -42.43 -31.27 -54.90
CA ASN A 20 -41.11 -31.17 -55.53
C ASN A 20 -41.23 -30.79 -57.02
N ARG A 21 -40.40 -29.84 -57.51
CA ARG A 21 -40.21 -29.60 -58.96
C ARG A 21 -38.73 -29.39 -59.31
N ARG A 22 -38.20 -30.31 -60.13
CA ARG A 22 -36.89 -30.19 -60.78
C ARG A 22 -36.95 -29.22 -61.97
N ARG A 23 -35.98 -28.30 -62.04
CA ARG A 23 -35.44 -27.51 -63.18
C ARG A 23 -34.48 -26.50 -62.54
N GLY A 24 -33.29 -26.21 -63.02
CA GLY A 24 -32.51 -26.71 -64.17
C GLY A 24 -31.35 -25.71 -64.35
N LEU A 25 -30.10 -26.17 -64.35
CA LEU A 25 -28.93 -25.27 -64.38
C LEU A 25 -28.86 -24.49 -65.69
N SER A 26 -28.61 -23.18 -65.61
CA SER A 26 -28.40 -22.29 -66.77
C SER A 26 -27.16 -21.41 -66.53
N PRO A 27 -26.20 -21.33 -67.48
CA PRO A 27 -24.82 -20.91 -67.21
C PRO A 27 -24.59 -19.39 -67.30
N LEU A 28 -25.34 -18.59 -66.53
CA LEU A 28 -25.25 -17.11 -66.53
C LEU A 28 -24.96 -16.49 -65.15
N MET A 29 -24.38 -17.26 -64.22
CA MET A 29 -23.85 -16.77 -62.93
C MET A 29 -22.32 -16.67 -62.90
N ILE A 30 -21.72 -16.14 -63.97
CA ILE A 30 -20.32 -15.66 -64.00
C ILE A 30 -20.34 -14.31 -64.72
N ILE A 31 -19.48 -13.37 -64.27
CA ILE A 31 -19.54 -11.92 -64.56
C ILE A 31 -20.71 -11.27 -63.79
N GLY A 32 -20.41 -10.74 -62.60
CA GLY A 32 -21.39 -10.09 -61.70
C GLY A 32 -20.93 -10.02 -60.24
N ILE A 33 -20.08 -10.96 -59.80
CA ILE A 33 -19.51 -11.01 -58.45
C ILE A 33 -18.03 -10.58 -58.50
N SER A 34 -17.77 -9.28 -58.60
CA SER A 34 -16.39 -8.74 -58.51
C SER A 34 -16.26 -7.25 -58.14
N VAL A 35 -17.36 -6.48 -58.02
CA VAL A 35 -17.29 -5.01 -57.76
C VAL A 35 -18.04 -4.55 -56.50
N PRO A 36 -19.31 -4.91 -56.24
CA PRO A 36 -20.06 -4.29 -55.13
C PRO A 36 -19.70 -4.82 -53.73
N VAL A 37 -19.10 -6.00 -53.60
CA VAL A 37 -18.73 -6.58 -52.29
C VAL A 37 -17.53 -5.88 -51.66
N LEU A 38 -16.63 -5.31 -52.47
CA LEU A 38 -15.43 -4.61 -51.97
C LEU A 38 -15.74 -3.21 -51.41
N LEU A 39 -16.95 -2.66 -51.64
CA LEU A 39 -17.37 -1.32 -51.22
C LEU A 39 -18.19 -1.29 -49.91
N VAL A 40 -18.61 -2.45 -49.38
CA VAL A 40 -19.29 -2.53 -48.08
C VAL A 40 -18.30 -2.74 -46.92
N LEU A 41 -17.11 -3.27 -47.19
CA LEU A 41 -16.03 -3.44 -46.20
C LEU A 41 -15.19 -2.17 -45.93
N ILE A 42 -15.60 -1.01 -46.48
CA ILE A 42 -14.96 0.30 -46.22
C ILE A 42 -15.79 1.13 -45.22
N GLY A 43 -17.00 0.69 -44.86
CA GLY A 43 -17.91 1.42 -43.96
C GLY A 43 -17.63 1.30 -42.45
N ALA A 44 -16.78 0.36 -42.03
CA ALA A 44 -16.43 0.17 -40.61
C ALA A 44 -15.00 -0.40 -40.48
N GLY A 45 -14.08 0.36 -39.91
CA GLY A 45 -12.70 -0.11 -39.71
C GLY A 45 -11.60 0.93 -39.57
N VAL A 46 -11.87 2.22 -39.80
CA VAL A 46 -10.86 3.29 -39.64
C VAL A 46 -11.36 4.41 -38.72
N ILE A 47 -11.40 4.11 -37.41
CA ILE A 47 -11.11 5.17 -36.43
C ILE A 47 -9.63 5.50 -36.64
N ILE A 48 -9.33 6.65 -37.26
CA ILE A 48 -7.96 7.17 -37.26
C ILE A 48 -7.66 7.59 -35.82
N VAL A 49 -7.17 6.64 -35.03
CA VAL A 49 -6.36 6.95 -33.86
C VAL A 49 -5.08 7.57 -34.43
N LEU A 50 -5.11 8.88 -34.64
CA LEU A 50 -3.86 9.63 -34.78
C LEU A 50 -3.04 9.24 -33.55
N PRO A 51 -1.82 8.69 -33.70
CA PRO A 51 -0.94 8.59 -32.56
C PRO A 51 -0.75 10.02 -32.07
N ARG A 52 -1.26 10.34 -30.88
CA ARG A 52 -0.93 11.60 -30.23
C ARG A 52 0.60 11.59 -30.09
N LEU A 53 1.28 12.39 -30.90
CA LEU A 53 2.69 12.71 -30.75
C LEU A 53 2.95 13.64 -29.55
N GLY A 54 2.03 13.63 -28.56
CA GLY A 54 2.40 13.92 -27.19
C GLY A 54 3.32 12.79 -26.74
N THR A 55 4.55 13.15 -26.41
CA THR A 55 5.61 12.23 -26.02
C THR A 55 5.09 11.25 -24.97
N ARG A 56 5.02 9.95 -25.32
CA ARG A 56 5.03 8.91 -24.29
C ARG A 56 6.43 8.91 -23.69
N ALA A 57 6.70 9.85 -22.79
CA ALA A 57 7.62 9.58 -21.71
C ALA A 57 7.13 8.25 -21.11
N ALA A 58 7.99 7.22 -21.14
CA ALA A 58 7.73 6.04 -20.34
C ALA A 58 7.55 6.55 -18.90
N ALA A 59 6.48 6.12 -18.23
CA ALA A 59 6.29 6.46 -16.82
C ALA A 59 7.56 6.02 -16.10
N ALA A 60 8.32 6.98 -15.57
CA ALA A 60 9.67 6.73 -15.08
C ALA A 60 9.58 5.64 -14.01
N VAL A 61 10.34 4.56 -14.17
CA VAL A 61 10.37 3.48 -13.20
C VAL A 61 10.77 4.11 -11.86
N PRO A 62 9.93 4.05 -10.82
CA PRO A 62 10.23 4.73 -9.57
C PRO A 62 11.53 4.21 -8.99
N ASN A 63 12.42 5.10 -8.52
CA ASN A 63 13.66 4.68 -7.87
C ASN A 63 13.31 3.82 -6.64
N PRO A 64 13.72 2.54 -6.60
CA PRO A 64 13.38 1.64 -5.51
C PRO A 64 14.35 1.75 -4.32
N ASN A 65 15.36 2.63 -4.41
CA ASN A 65 16.37 2.84 -3.37
C ASN A 65 16.29 4.29 -2.86
N CYS A 66 15.83 4.47 -1.63
CA CYS A 66 15.68 5.79 -1.01
C CYS A 66 16.43 5.86 0.32
N THR A 67 16.70 7.08 0.75
CA THR A 67 17.25 7.38 2.08
C THR A 67 16.26 8.26 2.84
N ILE A 68 15.96 7.89 4.09
CA ILE A 68 15.18 8.71 5.03
C ILE A 68 16.09 9.40 6.03
N ILE A 69 15.96 10.72 6.14
CA ILE A 69 16.64 11.52 7.16
C ILE A 69 15.79 11.52 8.44
N VAL A 70 16.29 10.82 9.45
CA VAL A 70 15.77 10.81 10.81
C VAL A 70 16.13 12.14 11.51
N PRO A 71 15.16 12.90 12.03
CA PRO A 71 15.39 14.21 12.65
C PRO A 71 16.14 14.10 13.98
N ALA A 72 16.69 15.21 14.46
CA ALA A 72 17.37 15.26 15.74
C ALA A 72 16.41 14.94 16.91
N ASN A 73 16.90 14.16 17.89
CA ASN A 73 16.14 13.71 19.05
C ASN A 73 14.78 13.04 18.71
N PRO A 74 14.74 12.03 17.81
CA PRO A 74 13.51 11.57 17.16
C PRO A 74 12.52 10.86 18.11
N LEU A 75 12.97 10.50 19.32
CA LEU A 75 12.17 9.88 20.39
C LEU A 75 11.50 10.92 21.32
N SER A 76 11.58 12.21 21.00
CA SER A 76 11.00 13.32 21.77
C SER A 76 9.77 13.90 21.05
N ALA A 77 8.88 14.59 21.77
CA ALA A 77 7.69 15.22 21.18
C ALA A 77 8.03 16.10 19.95
N GLN A 78 9.09 16.91 20.04
CA GLN A 78 9.56 17.73 18.91
C GLN A 78 10.16 16.89 17.79
N GLY A 79 10.94 15.84 18.10
CA GLY A 79 11.52 14.95 17.11
C GLY A 79 10.49 14.11 16.34
N LEU A 80 9.38 13.75 17.01
CA LEU A 80 8.22 13.11 16.39
C LEU A 80 7.46 14.09 15.47
N ALA A 81 7.31 15.35 15.88
CA ALA A 81 6.66 16.39 15.09
C ALA A 81 7.49 16.91 13.91
N THR A 82 8.80 16.74 13.95
CA THR A 82 9.71 17.23 12.91
C THR A 82 9.63 16.31 11.69
N PRO A 83 9.31 16.81 10.48
CA PRO A 83 9.22 15.98 9.30
C PRO A 83 10.54 15.26 9.00
N TYR A 84 10.41 13.95 8.79
CA TYR A 84 11.45 13.09 8.26
C TYR A 84 11.54 13.36 6.75
N GLN A 85 12.74 13.30 6.17
CA GLN A 85 12.94 13.71 4.76
C GLN A 85 13.42 12.56 3.88
N LEU A 86 12.64 12.23 2.85
CA LEU A 86 12.96 11.22 1.85
C LEU A 86 13.78 11.84 0.70
N PHE A 87 14.81 11.13 0.22
CA PHE A 87 15.55 11.49 -1.00
C PHE A 87 16.23 10.27 -1.64
N ALA A 88 16.69 10.43 -2.89
CA ALA A 88 17.56 9.48 -3.57
C ALA A 88 19.00 10.03 -3.60
N PRO A 89 19.99 9.40 -2.95
CA PRO A 89 21.40 9.79 -3.08
C PRO A 89 21.94 9.64 -4.52
N ASP A 90 21.32 8.77 -5.32
CA ASP A 90 21.66 8.41 -6.68
C ASP A 90 20.68 8.99 -7.73
N ALA A 91 19.95 10.05 -7.38
CA ALA A 91 18.87 10.62 -8.19
C ALA A 91 19.25 10.97 -9.65
N ALA A 92 20.53 11.28 -9.91
CA ALA A 92 21.05 11.56 -11.24
C ALA A 92 21.15 10.33 -12.15
N ALA A 93 21.15 9.12 -11.58
CA ALA A 93 21.19 7.85 -12.31
C ALA A 93 19.82 7.15 -12.33
N ASN A 94 19.15 7.08 -11.18
CA ASN A 94 17.93 6.27 -10.99
C ASN A 94 16.65 7.09 -10.79
N GLY A 95 16.74 8.43 -10.81
CA GLY A 95 15.61 9.33 -10.57
C GLY A 95 15.34 9.61 -9.07
N PRO A 96 14.54 10.64 -8.76
CA PRO A 96 14.26 11.03 -7.38
C PRO A 96 13.36 10.02 -6.66
N CYS A 97 13.44 10.04 -5.32
CA CYS A 97 12.38 9.56 -4.46
C CYS A 97 11.33 10.66 -4.27
N ASN A 98 10.05 10.27 -4.26
CA ASN A 98 8.92 11.19 -4.12
C ASN A 98 7.93 10.52 -3.15
N GLU A 99 7.76 11.06 -1.95
CA GLU A 99 6.89 10.50 -0.90
C GLU A 99 5.43 10.43 -1.36
N ALA A 100 5.00 11.35 -2.23
CA ALA A 100 3.67 11.33 -2.84
C ALA A 100 3.44 10.15 -3.82
N ASN A 101 4.47 9.38 -4.19
CA ASN A 101 4.37 8.22 -5.06
C ASN A 101 4.11 6.95 -4.23
N ALA A 102 2.97 6.29 -4.46
CA ALA A 102 2.60 5.07 -3.74
C ALA A 102 3.62 3.92 -3.82
N ASN A 103 4.51 3.92 -4.83
CA ASN A 103 5.60 2.96 -5.01
C ASN A 103 6.95 3.41 -4.41
N GLN A 104 6.98 4.56 -3.71
CA GLN A 104 8.18 5.12 -3.07
C GLN A 104 7.90 5.73 -1.68
N GLY A 105 6.66 5.68 -1.18
CA GLY A 105 6.32 6.20 0.14
C GLY A 105 7.09 5.47 1.25
N ALA A 106 7.66 6.22 2.18
CA ALA A 106 8.30 5.76 3.39
C ALA A 106 7.45 6.20 4.59
N PHE A 107 7.13 5.26 5.48
CA PHE A 107 6.16 5.47 6.55
C PHE A 107 6.83 5.28 7.89
N VAL A 108 6.55 6.18 8.84
CA VAL A 108 7.09 6.13 10.20
C VAL A 108 5.96 6.03 11.21
N GLN A 109 6.02 5.02 12.07
CA GLN A 109 5.12 4.84 13.21
C GLN A 109 5.91 4.98 14.51
N ALA A 110 5.31 5.62 15.51
CA ALA A 110 5.86 5.79 16.84
C ALA A 110 4.89 5.26 17.88
N ASP A 111 5.25 4.17 18.55
CA ASP A 111 4.49 3.64 19.69
C ASP A 111 5.07 4.22 20.98
N ILE A 112 4.18 4.74 21.82
CA ILE A 112 4.49 5.53 23.01
C ILE A 112 3.92 4.76 24.21
N TYR A 113 4.79 4.11 24.98
CA TYR A 113 4.41 3.41 26.21
C TYR A 113 4.50 4.34 27.42
N ASP A 114 3.45 4.38 28.24
CA ASP A 114 3.43 5.05 29.55
C ASP A 114 3.69 4.05 30.69
N PRO A 115 4.85 4.09 31.37
CA PRO A 115 5.13 3.24 32.53
C PRO A 115 4.27 3.55 33.76
N ALA A 116 3.61 4.72 33.83
CA ALA A 116 2.74 5.09 34.94
C ALA A 116 1.39 4.34 34.86
N THR A 117 0.64 4.52 33.77
CA THR A 117 -0.69 3.89 33.60
C THR A 117 -0.64 2.48 32.99
N GLY A 118 0.40 2.15 32.22
CA GLY A 118 0.44 0.95 31.39
C GLY A 118 -0.13 1.12 29.97
N GLN A 119 -0.61 2.31 29.60
CA GLN A 119 -1.15 2.57 28.28
C GLN A 119 -0.07 2.58 27.19
N ILE A 120 -0.45 2.19 25.98
CA ILE A 120 0.33 2.36 24.74
C ILE A 120 -0.53 3.21 23.81
N SER A 121 0.06 4.24 23.20
CA SER A 121 -0.58 5.05 22.16
C SER A 121 0.31 5.17 20.92
N THR A 122 -0.30 5.34 19.76
CA THR A 122 0.41 5.44 18.47
C THR A 122 0.40 6.87 17.96
N TYR A 123 1.54 7.35 17.48
CA TYR A 123 1.68 8.58 16.71
C TYR A 123 2.31 8.24 15.36
N SER A 124 2.02 9.03 14.32
CA SER A 124 2.57 8.85 12.97
C SER A 124 3.41 10.06 12.59
N PRO A 125 4.74 10.08 12.87
CA PRO A 125 5.63 11.10 12.34
C PRO A 125 5.47 11.22 10.82
N LEU A 126 5.55 12.44 10.30
CA LEU A 126 5.35 12.70 8.88
C LEU A 126 6.65 12.55 8.10
N VAL A 127 6.61 11.85 6.96
CA VAL A 127 7.64 11.92 5.93
C VAL A 127 7.23 12.95 4.86
N ILE A 128 8.20 13.71 4.36
CA ILE A 128 8.10 14.63 3.23
C ILE A 128 9.31 14.43 2.29
N ASP A 129 9.26 14.95 1.08
CA ASP A 129 10.44 15.02 0.21
C ASP A 129 11.46 16.04 0.73
N GLN A 130 12.76 15.72 0.60
CA GLN A 130 13.85 16.55 1.10
C GLN A 130 13.79 17.99 0.56
N GLY A 131 13.87 18.97 1.47
CA GLY A 131 13.81 20.40 1.12
C GLY A 131 12.40 20.93 0.79
N THR A 132 11.35 20.10 0.79
CA THR A 132 9.97 20.55 0.60
C THR A 132 9.34 21.06 1.91
N GLN A 133 8.03 21.34 1.89
CA GLN A 133 7.22 21.66 3.07
C GLN A 133 5.97 20.78 3.08
N PRO A 134 5.51 20.33 4.26
CA PRO A 134 4.31 19.49 4.37
C PRO A 134 3.05 20.25 3.96
N ALA A 135 2.03 19.53 3.50
CA ALA A 135 0.72 20.10 3.16
C ALA A 135 -0.02 20.65 4.40
N VAL A 136 0.22 20.03 5.58
CA VAL A 136 -0.16 20.55 6.91
C VAL A 136 0.97 20.22 7.88
N VAL A 137 1.41 21.21 8.67
CA VAL A 137 2.48 21.05 9.66
C VAL A 137 2.07 20.03 10.73
N PRO A 138 2.90 19.01 11.06
CA PRO A 138 2.56 18.04 12.09
C PRO A 138 2.37 18.67 13.48
N THR A 139 1.33 18.24 14.20
CA THR A 139 1.14 18.62 15.60
C THR A 139 1.97 17.70 16.49
N ALA A 140 2.73 18.26 17.44
CA ALA A 140 3.54 17.48 18.37
C ALA A 140 2.68 16.66 19.36
N PRO A 141 3.00 15.39 19.63
CA PRO A 141 2.28 14.59 20.60
C PRO A 141 2.68 14.98 22.04
N THR A 142 1.71 15.01 22.94
CA THR A 142 1.99 15.08 24.38
C THR A 142 2.55 13.74 24.85
N LEU A 143 3.82 13.70 25.23
CA LEU A 143 4.45 12.51 25.80
C LEU A 143 4.24 12.46 27.34
N PRO A 144 3.75 11.36 27.92
CA PRO A 144 3.71 11.15 29.36
C PRO A 144 5.08 11.24 30.03
N ALA A 145 5.10 11.57 31.33
CA ALA A 145 6.34 11.70 32.09
C ALA A 145 7.08 10.35 32.20
N GLY A 146 8.26 10.25 31.60
CA GLY A 146 9.03 9.00 31.53
C GLY A 146 8.53 8.02 30.46
N ALA A 147 7.71 8.46 29.51
CA ALA A 147 7.26 7.63 28.39
C ALA A 147 8.43 7.03 27.60
N VAL A 148 8.25 5.79 27.16
CA VAL A 148 9.24 5.07 26.34
C VAL A 148 8.70 4.98 24.91
N VAL A 149 9.36 5.70 24.00
CA VAL A 149 9.00 5.74 22.58
C VAL A 149 9.81 4.71 21.79
N GLY A 150 9.15 3.86 21.01
CA GLY A 150 9.75 3.12 19.91
C GLY A 150 9.48 3.82 18.58
N LEU A 151 10.28 3.52 17.55
CA LEU A 151 10.01 3.91 16.18
C LEU A 151 10.12 2.69 15.26
N TRP A 152 9.20 2.60 14.31
CA TRP A 152 9.17 1.61 13.24
C TRP A 152 9.04 2.34 11.91
N PHE A 153 9.67 1.78 10.88
CA PHE A 153 9.77 2.34 9.55
C PHE A 153 9.39 1.26 8.56
N GLY A 154 8.57 1.62 7.59
CA GLY A 154 8.26 0.79 6.44
C GLY A 154 8.37 1.55 5.13
N PHE A 155 8.43 0.85 4.01
CA PHE A 155 8.72 1.44 2.71
C PHE A 155 8.11 0.65 1.57
N ASN A 156 7.61 1.35 0.54
CA ASN A 156 6.93 0.72 -0.60
C ASN A 156 7.85 0.51 -1.83
N GLY A 157 9.13 0.90 -1.74
CA GLY A 157 10.17 0.51 -2.70
C GLY A 157 10.92 -0.74 -2.24
N THR A 158 12.18 -0.92 -2.61
CA THR A 158 12.99 -2.08 -2.20
C THR A 158 13.89 -1.80 -0.99
N ASN A 159 14.54 -0.63 -0.96
CA ASN A 159 15.59 -0.30 0.00
C ASN A 159 15.37 1.09 0.62
N LEU A 160 15.09 1.14 1.93
CA LEU A 160 15.10 2.38 2.71
C LEU A 160 16.34 2.44 3.60
N THR A 161 17.32 3.28 3.22
CA THR A 161 18.49 3.55 4.06
C THR A 161 18.18 4.62 5.10
N GLN A 162 18.58 4.42 6.36
CA GLN A 162 18.46 5.47 7.37
C GLN A 162 19.70 6.37 7.41
N GLN A 163 19.48 7.69 7.35
CA GLN A 163 20.48 8.71 7.62
C GLN A 163 20.06 9.54 8.85
N GLY A 164 21.01 9.90 9.71
CA GLY A 164 20.75 10.85 10.79
C GLY A 164 20.90 12.31 10.33
N ALA A 165 19.99 13.19 10.75
CA ALA A 165 20.15 14.65 10.56
C ALA A 165 21.47 15.20 11.12
N ASN A 166 22.04 14.51 12.11
CA ASN A 166 23.41 14.67 12.58
C ASN A 166 24.05 13.28 12.80
N ALA A 167 25.38 13.17 12.71
CA ALA A 167 26.13 11.91 12.79
C ALA A 167 25.78 11.01 13.99
N ASN A 168 25.43 11.60 15.15
CA ASN A 168 25.08 10.86 16.36
C ASN A 168 23.59 10.52 16.51
N THR A 169 22.73 10.91 15.57
CA THR A 169 21.26 10.80 15.72
C THR A 169 20.80 9.35 15.81
N LEU A 170 21.18 8.53 14.83
CA LEU A 170 20.80 7.11 14.77
C LEU A 170 21.35 6.32 15.98
N ALA A 171 22.59 6.59 16.38
CA ALA A 171 23.22 5.96 17.53
C ALA A 171 22.51 6.32 18.85
N ARG A 172 22.18 7.60 19.07
CA ARG A 172 21.45 8.07 20.27
C ARG A 172 20.02 7.53 20.31
N ALA A 173 19.34 7.46 19.17
CA ALA A 173 18.01 6.88 19.05
C ALA A 173 18.01 5.33 19.06
N ARG A 174 19.19 4.69 19.04
CA ARG A 174 19.37 3.23 18.98
C ARG A 174 18.65 2.62 17.78
N CYS A 175 18.86 3.24 16.62
CA CYS A 175 18.33 2.80 15.34
C CYS A 175 19.06 1.57 14.81
N VAL A 176 18.32 0.68 14.13
CA VAL A 176 18.83 -0.50 13.43
C VAL A 176 18.07 -0.60 12.10
N ASN A 177 18.84 -0.52 11.02
CA ASN A 177 18.36 -0.59 9.63
C ASN A 177 18.95 -1.81 8.90
N GLY A 178 19.76 -2.62 9.59
CA GLY A 178 20.46 -3.75 9.00
C GLY A 178 21.51 -4.38 9.90
N LEU A 179 22.28 -5.28 9.30
CA LEU A 179 23.60 -5.74 9.74
C LEU A 179 24.70 -4.90 9.04
N PRO A 180 25.96 -4.95 9.50
CA PRO A 180 27.06 -4.27 8.80
C PRO A 180 27.17 -4.74 7.33
N GLY A 181 26.98 -3.82 6.40
CA GLY A 181 27.02 -4.10 4.96
C GLY A 181 25.72 -4.66 4.34
N SER A 182 24.65 -4.85 5.10
CA SER A 182 23.36 -5.33 4.59
C SER A 182 22.20 -4.69 5.34
N ILE A 183 21.44 -3.80 4.70
CA ILE A 183 20.17 -3.31 5.25
C ILE A 183 19.08 -4.38 5.19
N PHE A 184 17.97 -4.18 5.91
CA PHE A 184 16.80 -5.07 5.87
C PHE A 184 15.86 -4.80 4.66
N GLY A 185 16.15 -3.80 3.83
CA GLY A 185 15.31 -3.44 2.69
C GLY A 185 14.19 -2.48 3.08
N GLN A 186 12.95 -2.98 3.18
CA GLN A 186 11.75 -2.16 3.42
C GLN A 186 11.63 -1.70 4.89
N PHE A 187 11.96 -2.60 5.83
CA PHE A 187 11.76 -2.41 7.27
C PHE A 187 12.96 -1.78 7.99
N SER A 188 12.70 -1.00 9.05
CA SER A 188 13.71 -0.68 10.08
C SER A 188 13.08 -0.15 11.37
N TYR A 189 13.87 0.02 12.44
CA TYR A 189 13.35 0.50 13.73
C TYR A 189 14.36 1.36 14.52
N CYS A 190 13.88 2.13 15.49
CA CYS A 190 14.71 2.75 16.54
C CYS A 190 14.14 2.47 17.94
N ASN A 191 15.04 2.30 18.91
CA ASN A 191 14.75 2.09 20.33
C ASN A 191 13.89 0.86 20.71
N ALA A 192 13.42 0.05 19.75
CA ALA A 192 12.49 -1.06 19.95
C ALA A 192 12.85 -2.02 21.11
N ARG A 193 14.14 -2.34 21.30
CA ARG A 193 14.59 -3.18 22.44
C ARG A 193 14.25 -2.58 23.81
N ASN A 194 14.34 -1.26 23.96
CA ASN A 194 13.98 -0.56 25.20
C ASN A 194 12.46 -0.43 25.35
N PHE A 195 11.74 -0.19 24.25
CA PHE A 195 10.29 -0.18 24.22
C PHE A 195 9.71 -1.51 24.70
N PHE A 196 10.07 -2.64 24.05
CA PHE A 196 9.60 -3.95 24.47
C PHE A 196 10.07 -4.34 25.88
N ALA A 197 11.28 -3.94 26.30
CA ALA A 197 11.72 -4.16 27.67
C ALA A 197 10.94 -3.34 28.72
N ALA A 198 10.35 -2.20 28.35
CA ALA A 198 9.47 -1.42 29.21
C ALA A 198 8.04 -1.98 29.22
N VAL A 199 7.48 -2.30 28.05
CA VAL A 199 6.15 -2.93 27.91
C VAL A 199 6.12 -4.29 28.63
N ASN A 200 7.13 -5.14 28.47
CA ASN A 200 7.20 -6.44 29.16
C ASN A 200 7.27 -6.31 30.69
N LYS A 201 7.88 -5.24 31.22
CA LYS A 201 7.80 -4.91 32.66
C LYS A 201 6.38 -4.47 33.06
N GLY A 202 5.69 -3.74 32.18
CA GLY A 202 4.27 -3.42 32.33
C GLY A 202 3.37 -4.66 32.39
N ILE A 203 3.61 -5.65 31.52
CA ILE A 203 2.91 -6.95 31.52
C ILE A 203 3.20 -7.70 32.82
N ALA A 204 4.47 -7.86 33.19
CA ALA A 204 4.87 -8.54 34.43
C ALA A 204 4.36 -7.87 35.71
N ALA A 205 4.11 -6.56 35.67
CA ALA A 205 3.52 -5.78 36.76
C ALA A 205 1.97 -5.68 36.69
N GLY A 206 1.31 -6.38 35.75
CA GLY A 206 -0.14 -6.38 35.58
C GLY A 206 -0.74 -5.06 35.03
N LYS A 207 0.10 -4.10 34.63
CA LYS A 207 -0.34 -2.80 34.07
C LYS A 207 -0.74 -2.90 32.60
N VAL A 208 -0.03 -3.73 31.83
CA VAL A 208 -0.33 -3.99 30.41
C VAL A 208 -1.06 -5.32 30.32
N GLN A 209 -2.32 -5.30 29.88
CA GLN A 209 -3.06 -6.51 29.55
C GLN A 209 -3.00 -6.69 28.03
N VAL A 210 -2.33 -7.75 27.58
CA VAL A 210 -2.37 -8.19 26.18
C VAL A 210 -3.64 -9.02 26.01
N PRO A 211 -4.57 -8.66 25.12
CA PRO A 211 -5.76 -9.47 24.85
C PRO A 211 -5.38 -10.88 24.37
N ALA A 212 -6.19 -11.87 24.73
CA ALA A 212 -6.13 -13.16 24.05
C ALA A 212 -6.55 -13.00 22.59
N LEU A 213 -6.02 -13.85 21.70
CA LEU A 213 -6.50 -13.94 20.33
C LEU A 213 -7.98 -14.39 20.33
N GLY A 214 -8.74 -13.91 19.34
CA GLY A 214 -10.12 -14.34 19.12
C GLY A 214 -10.22 -15.79 18.65
N THR A 215 -11.43 -16.22 18.29
CA THR A 215 -11.67 -17.52 17.64
C THR A 215 -12.28 -17.28 16.27
N ALA A 216 -11.67 -17.87 15.24
CA ALA A 216 -12.09 -17.77 13.86
C ALA A 216 -13.30 -18.69 13.57
N VAL A 217 -13.88 -18.55 12.37
CA VAL A 217 -15.12 -19.26 11.96
C VAL A 217 -14.96 -20.78 11.81
N ASP A 218 -13.74 -21.29 11.79
CA ASP A 218 -13.39 -22.71 11.79
C ASP A 218 -13.20 -23.31 13.21
N GLY A 219 -13.24 -22.47 14.25
CA GLY A 219 -13.00 -22.84 15.64
C GLY A 219 -11.54 -22.75 16.10
N MET A 220 -10.61 -22.33 15.23
CA MET A 220 -9.20 -22.10 15.58
C MET A 220 -8.99 -20.71 16.20
N PRO A 221 -7.88 -20.44 16.90
CA PRO A 221 -7.52 -19.07 17.27
C PRO A 221 -7.40 -18.18 16.02
N CYS A 222 -7.87 -16.93 16.09
CA CYS A 222 -7.63 -15.97 15.01
C CYS A 222 -6.11 -15.82 14.77
N PRO A 223 -5.64 -15.82 13.51
CA PRO A 223 -4.22 -15.67 13.23
C PRO A 223 -3.74 -14.26 13.60
N SER A 224 -2.43 -14.08 13.64
CA SER A 224 -1.77 -12.83 14.00
C SER A 224 -0.59 -12.57 13.07
N THR A 225 0.08 -11.42 13.20
CA THR A 225 1.31 -11.10 12.47
C THR A 225 2.54 -11.94 12.88
N ARG A 226 2.31 -13.10 13.51
CA ARG A 226 3.28 -14.19 13.75
C ARG A 226 2.88 -15.50 13.06
N ASP A 227 1.77 -15.51 12.34
CA ASP A 227 1.27 -16.66 11.61
C ASP A 227 1.70 -16.59 10.14
N PHE A 228 2.25 -17.68 9.60
CA PHE A 228 2.67 -17.76 8.21
C PHE A 228 1.49 -17.94 7.22
N SER A 229 0.25 -17.97 7.70
CA SER A 229 -0.96 -17.75 6.89
C SER A 229 -1.29 -16.28 6.65
N VAL A 230 -0.61 -15.37 7.37
CA VAL A 230 -0.77 -13.90 7.28
C VAL A 230 0.48 -13.26 6.69
N VAL A 231 1.64 -13.62 7.23
CA VAL A 231 2.96 -13.03 6.94
C VAL A 231 3.52 -13.58 5.62
N ASP A 232 3.95 -12.71 4.70
CA ASP A 232 4.55 -13.13 3.42
C ASP A 232 6.09 -13.26 3.46
N GLN A 233 6.80 -12.33 4.10
CA GLN A 233 8.27 -12.30 4.16
C GLN A 233 8.84 -12.10 5.57
N ASP A 234 8.39 -11.09 6.32
CA ASP A 234 8.92 -10.74 7.66
C ASP A 234 7.79 -10.54 8.68
N GLN A 235 7.89 -11.16 9.86
CA GLN A 235 6.79 -11.12 10.84
C GLN A 235 6.47 -9.71 11.32
N SER A 236 5.24 -9.26 11.05
CA SER A 236 4.75 -7.91 11.36
C SER A 236 5.40 -6.81 10.51
N ASP A 237 5.68 -7.08 9.22
CA ASP A 237 6.41 -6.17 8.34
C ASP A 237 5.80 -4.76 8.30
N ASN A 238 6.69 -3.76 8.19
CA ASN A 238 6.40 -2.34 8.04
C ASN A 238 5.50 -1.77 9.18
N VAL A 239 4.54 -0.90 8.82
CA VAL A 239 3.79 -0.05 9.75
C VAL A 239 2.37 0.22 9.26
N GLN A 240 1.46 0.58 10.17
CA GLN A 240 0.08 0.92 9.84
C GLN A 240 -0.15 2.39 9.48
N THR A 241 0.88 3.23 9.63
CA THR A 241 0.84 4.66 9.33
C THR A 241 0.36 4.95 7.91
N GLN A 242 -0.49 5.98 7.79
CA GLN A 242 -1.03 6.48 6.54
C GLN A 242 -0.90 8.00 6.46
N TYR A 243 -0.74 8.51 5.25
CA TYR A 243 -0.61 9.95 4.96
C TYR A 243 -1.64 10.41 3.94
N LEU A 244 -1.80 11.73 3.80
CA LEU A 244 -2.56 12.38 2.75
C LEU A 244 -1.59 13.09 1.80
N ALA A 245 -1.60 12.75 0.51
CA ALA A 245 -0.86 13.45 -0.53
C ALA A 245 -1.78 14.41 -1.30
N ASN A 246 -1.40 15.68 -1.41
CA ASN A 246 -2.12 16.68 -2.20
C ASN A 246 -1.65 16.70 -3.68
N ALA A 247 -2.36 17.44 -4.53
CA ALA A 247 -2.04 17.54 -5.96
C ALA A 247 -0.68 18.21 -6.29
N ASN A 248 -0.01 18.81 -5.30
CA ASN A 248 1.33 19.40 -5.44
C ASN A 248 2.44 18.40 -5.06
N GLY A 249 2.10 17.15 -4.71
CA GLY A 249 3.06 16.17 -4.20
C GLY A 249 3.45 16.36 -2.73
N GLN A 250 2.77 17.23 -1.98
CA GLN A 250 3.06 17.44 -0.56
C GLN A 250 2.22 16.50 0.31
N THR A 251 2.80 15.99 1.39
CA THR A 251 2.14 15.09 2.33
C THR A 251 1.71 15.76 3.64
N ALA A 252 0.71 15.17 4.30
CA ALA A 252 0.29 15.47 5.67
C ALA A 252 -0.11 14.19 6.43
N GLN A 253 -0.14 14.24 7.76
CA GLN A 253 -0.61 13.12 8.59
C GLN A 253 -2.09 12.81 8.28
N LEU A 254 -2.47 11.53 8.22
CA LEU A 254 -3.88 11.16 8.09
C LEU A 254 -4.63 11.41 9.42
N THR A 255 -5.29 12.55 9.51
CA THR A 255 -6.17 12.92 10.64
C THR A 255 -7.50 13.47 10.10
N GLY A 256 -8.59 13.37 10.86
CA GLY A 256 -9.89 13.90 10.43
C GLY A 256 -9.87 15.41 10.13
N ALA A 257 -9.05 16.17 10.85
CA ALA A 257 -8.83 17.59 10.57
C ALA A 257 -8.11 17.80 9.22
N ASN A 258 -7.03 17.05 8.97
CA ASN A 258 -6.27 17.15 7.72
C ASN A 258 -7.09 16.64 6.51
N GLN A 259 -7.95 15.63 6.70
CA GLN A 259 -8.90 15.17 5.67
C GLN A 259 -9.94 16.24 5.33
N GLY A 260 -10.41 17.01 6.31
CA GLY A 260 -11.31 18.15 6.09
C GLY A 260 -10.62 19.34 5.41
N GLN A 261 -9.34 19.57 5.69
CA GLN A 261 -8.55 20.66 5.10
C GLN A 261 -8.05 20.34 3.67
N LEU A 262 -7.63 19.09 3.41
CA LEU A 262 -7.03 18.66 2.15
C LEU A 262 -8.04 17.92 1.26
N ALA A 263 -9.06 18.65 0.80
CA ALA A 263 -10.06 18.11 -0.12
C ALA A 263 -9.42 17.48 -1.37
N ASN A 264 -9.86 16.26 -1.72
CA ASN A 264 -9.33 15.43 -2.81
C ASN A 264 -7.89 14.93 -2.64
N ALA A 265 -7.30 15.00 -1.44
CA ALA A 265 -6.01 14.35 -1.18
C ALA A 265 -6.13 12.82 -1.28
N THR A 266 -5.09 12.20 -1.85
CA THR A 266 -4.98 10.73 -1.96
C THR A 266 -4.46 10.17 -0.64
N THR A 267 -5.09 9.12 -0.11
CA THR A 267 -4.54 8.40 1.05
C THR A 267 -3.41 7.48 0.61
N LEU A 268 -2.23 7.67 1.19
CA LEU A 268 -1.08 6.79 1.07
C LEU A 268 -1.00 5.86 2.28
N GLY A 269 -0.43 4.67 2.08
CA GLY A 269 -0.14 3.72 3.14
C GLY A 269 0.80 2.64 2.65
N ASN A 270 1.41 1.93 3.60
CA ASN A 270 2.18 0.73 3.31
C ASN A 270 1.28 -0.53 3.32
N PRO A 271 1.51 -1.52 2.43
CA PRO A 271 0.81 -2.80 2.42
C PRO A 271 1.34 -3.75 3.52
N SER A 272 1.21 -3.34 4.79
CA SER A 272 1.73 -4.06 5.97
C SER A 272 0.88 -5.26 6.38
N ASP A 273 1.50 -6.36 6.84
CA ASP A 273 0.85 -7.47 7.57
C ASP A 273 -0.03 -6.97 8.72
N ASN A 274 0.43 -5.96 9.45
CA ASN A 274 -0.32 -5.36 10.55
C ASN A 274 -1.63 -4.76 10.02
N ALA A 275 -1.61 -4.15 8.83
CA ALA A 275 -2.79 -3.62 8.17
C ALA A 275 -3.66 -4.70 7.51
N LEU A 276 -3.09 -5.86 7.13
CA LEU A 276 -3.87 -7.05 6.74
C LEU A 276 -4.70 -7.54 7.93
N VAL A 277 -4.05 -7.82 9.06
CA VAL A 277 -4.73 -8.27 10.30
C VAL A 277 -5.77 -7.26 10.76
N SER A 278 -5.41 -6.00 10.99
CA SER A 278 -6.32 -5.07 11.68
C SER A 278 -7.45 -4.48 10.80
N LYS A 279 -7.57 -4.89 9.53
CA LYS A 279 -8.56 -4.34 8.59
C LYS A 279 -9.36 -5.42 7.82
N PHE A 280 -8.90 -6.67 7.78
CA PHE A 280 -9.49 -7.73 6.96
C PHE A 280 -9.68 -9.08 7.67
N ILE A 281 -9.17 -9.26 8.89
CA ILE A 281 -9.20 -10.51 9.68
C ILE A 281 -9.97 -10.28 11.00
#